data_AF-G7WNH8-F1
#
_entry.id   AF-G7WNH8-F1
#
_cell.length_a   1.000
_cell.length_b   1.000
_cell.length_c   1.000
_cell.angle_alpha   90.00
_cell.angle_beta   90.00
_cell.angle_gamma   90.00
#
_symmetry.space_group_name_H-M   'P 1'
#
loop_
_entity.id
_entity.type
_entity.pdbx_description
1 polymer ?
#
loop_
_entity_poly.entity_id
_entity_poly.type
_entity_poly.pdbx_seq_one_letter_code
_entity_poly.pdbx_strand_id
1 'polypeptide(L)'
;MSFIRWDLKVALIILYLVVISGTSSGTEVNDLWLLISSYEDIGITVNDLAFFLATHGYNSTPMRSYVTVTFSDGEKAYLTPNGAAPRLADLWSEPPTPTGPVRVILPDAIQRNATFEKTGNSKFIRDVTRQVIFPVTPLGMCYDGSKKLADTYESFNYRVRYMYDPSEWDWQGHLWILVEDGDRPDLWIAVDSYYGVMTDYEYYTAPYSFEGFEHLDAINPEWRLG
;
A
#
# COMPACT_ATOMS: atom_id res chain seq x y z
N MET A 1 -29.34 38.96 57.96
CA MET A 1 -29.30 37.75 57.11
C MET A 1 -28.96 38.11 55.64
N SER A 2 -27.84 38.80 55.39
CA SER A 2 -27.45 39.22 54.03
C SER A 2 -26.15 38.56 53.53
N PHE A 3 -25.24 38.19 54.44
CA PHE A 3 -23.95 37.58 54.10
C PHE A 3 -24.09 36.17 53.49
N ILE A 4 -24.93 35.33 54.07
CA ILE A 4 -25.16 33.93 53.65
C ILE A 4 -25.62 33.81 52.18
N ARG A 5 -26.35 34.80 51.67
CA ARG A 5 -26.86 34.80 50.28
C ARG A 5 -25.79 35.15 49.25
N TRP A 6 -24.72 35.83 49.65
CA TRP A 6 -23.60 36.16 48.76
C TRP A 6 -22.62 35.00 48.68
N ASP A 7 -22.29 34.40 49.83
CA ASP A 7 -21.39 33.25 49.92
C ASP A 7 -21.95 32.02 49.17
N LEU A 8 -23.28 31.82 49.20
CA LEU A 8 -23.92 30.75 48.42
C LEU A 8 -23.77 30.97 46.91
N LYS A 9 -23.86 32.22 46.44
CA LYS A 9 -23.73 32.56 45.01
C LYS A 9 -22.30 32.39 44.53
N VAL A 10 -21.32 32.80 45.35
CA VAL A 10 -19.89 32.62 45.05
C VAL A 10 -19.54 31.12 45.06
N ALA A 11 -20.04 30.36 46.02
CA ALA A 11 -19.85 28.91 46.06
C ALA A 11 -20.48 28.20 44.84
N LEU A 12 -21.67 28.63 44.39
CA LEU A 12 -22.31 28.10 43.19
C LEU A 12 -21.55 28.46 41.91
N ILE A 13 -20.95 29.64 41.81
CA ILE A 13 -20.12 30.05 40.66
C ILE A 13 -18.81 29.25 40.62
N ILE A 14 -18.18 29.01 41.78
CA ILE A 14 -16.98 28.17 41.87
C ILE A 14 -17.31 26.71 41.52
N LEU A 15 -18.44 26.19 41.99
CA LEU A 15 -18.91 24.84 41.64
C LEU A 15 -19.20 24.73 40.13
N TYR A 16 -19.79 25.77 39.52
CA TYR A 16 -20.03 25.81 38.08
C TYR A 16 -18.72 25.85 37.28
N LEU A 17 -17.71 26.59 37.75
CA LEU A 17 -16.37 26.63 37.13
C LEU A 17 -15.61 25.31 37.24
N VAL A 18 -15.79 24.54 38.33
CA VAL A 18 -15.16 23.21 38.52
C VAL A 18 -15.82 22.14 37.64
N VAL A 19 -17.11 22.26 37.34
CA VAL A 19 -17.85 21.31 36.48
C VAL A 19 -17.57 21.53 34.98
N ILE A 20 -17.06 22.71 34.59
CA ILE A 20 -16.68 23.01 33.19
C ILE A 20 -15.23 22.58 32.88
N SER A 21 -14.53 21.96 33.83
CA SER A 21 -13.25 21.27 33.57
C SER A 21 -13.43 19.96 32.80
N GLY A 22 -14.23 19.99 31.73
CA GLY A 22 -14.17 19.03 30.63
C GLY A 22 -13.11 19.52 29.66
N THR A 23 -11.84 19.44 30.07
CA THR A 23 -10.74 19.78 29.18
C THR A 23 -10.49 18.60 28.24
N SER A 24 -10.70 18.86 26.95
CA SER A 24 -9.70 18.59 25.93
C SER A 24 -9.84 17.38 24.99
N SER A 25 -11.06 17.04 24.56
CA SER A 25 -11.22 16.21 23.35
C SER A 25 -10.51 16.85 22.13
N GLY A 26 -10.56 18.18 22.05
CA GLY A 26 -9.91 18.95 20.99
C GLY A 26 -8.37 18.92 20.99
N THR A 27 -7.69 18.68 22.12
CA THR A 27 -6.21 18.56 22.11
C THR A 27 -5.77 17.16 21.75
N GLU A 28 -6.40 16.10 22.28
CA GLU A 28 -6.00 14.72 21.93
C GLU A 28 -6.16 14.45 20.43
N VAL A 29 -7.23 14.94 19.80
CA VAL A 29 -7.43 14.80 18.35
C VAL A 29 -6.39 15.61 17.55
N ASN A 30 -6.07 16.82 18.00
CA ASN A 30 -5.08 17.68 17.35
C ASN A 30 -3.64 17.14 17.51
N ASP A 31 -3.30 16.63 18.69
CA ASP A 31 -2.01 16.00 18.98
C ASP A 31 -1.86 14.70 18.20
N LEU A 32 -2.95 13.92 18.05
CA LEU A 32 -2.99 12.75 17.18
C LEU A 32 -2.74 13.13 15.73
N TRP A 33 -3.39 14.19 15.24
CA TRP A 33 -3.20 14.69 13.89
C TRP A 33 -1.75 15.13 13.63
N LEU A 34 -1.15 15.85 14.58
CA LEU A 34 0.26 16.25 14.50
C LEU A 34 1.19 15.03 14.49
N LEU A 35 0.94 14.05 15.36
CA LEU A 35 1.74 12.82 15.44
C LEU A 35 1.72 12.06 14.11
N ILE A 36 0.53 11.81 13.55
CA ILE A 36 0.41 11.06 12.28
C ILE A 36 0.90 11.86 11.08
N SER A 37 0.88 13.20 11.13
CA SER A 37 1.45 14.05 10.08
C SER A 37 2.98 14.08 10.06
N SER A 38 3.63 13.68 11.17
CA SER A 38 5.09 13.63 11.29
C SER A 38 5.71 12.33 10.78
N TYR A 39 4.88 11.39 10.34
CA TYR A 39 5.29 10.05 9.97
C TYR A 39 5.52 9.93 8.46
N GLU A 40 6.55 9.20 8.03
CA GLU A 40 6.98 9.17 6.61
C GLU A 40 7.11 7.76 5.99
N ASP A 41 6.66 6.70 6.67
CA ASP A 41 6.81 5.32 6.17
C ASP A 41 5.69 4.96 5.17
N ILE A 42 6.08 4.58 3.94
CA ILE A 42 5.19 4.13 2.86
C ILE A 42 4.72 2.69 3.09
N GLY A 43 5.48 1.86 3.81
CA GLY A 43 5.21 0.44 4.02
C GLY A 43 4.31 0.14 5.22
N ILE A 44 3.87 1.15 5.96
CA ILE A 44 3.18 0.98 7.24
C ILE A 44 1.88 0.19 7.10
N THR A 45 1.77 -0.92 7.84
CA THR A 45 0.55 -1.71 7.91
C THR A 45 -0.38 -1.21 9.02
N VAL A 46 -1.61 -1.73 9.06
CA VAL A 46 -2.58 -1.43 10.14
C VAL A 46 -2.04 -1.84 11.51
N ASN A 47 -1.28 -2.93 11.59
CA ASN A 47 -0.68 -3.40 12.84
C ASN A 47 0.47 -2.49 13.27
N ASP A 48 1.30 -2.05 12.33
CA ASP A 48 2.42 -1.14 12.59
C ASP A 48 1.92 0.23 13.06
N LEU A 49 0.86 0.76 12.42
CA LEU A 49 0.21 1.99 12.86
C LEU A 49 -0.39 1.86 14.26
N ALA A 50 -1.07 0.74 14.55
CA ALA A 50 -1.60 0.50 15.88
C ALA A 50 -0.48 0.44 16.92
N PHE A 51 0.62 -0.25 16.63
CA PHE A 51 1.79 -0.33 17.50
C PHE A 51 2.45 1.04 17.71
N PHE A 52 2.65 1.80 16.63
CA PHE A 52 3.17 3.17 16.69
C PHE A 52 2.31 4.06 17.61
N LEU A 53 0.99 4.05 17.42
CA LEU A 53 0.07 4.82 18.27
C LEU A 53 0.12 4.38 19.73
N ALA A 54 0.18 3.07 19.99
CA ALA A 54 0.27 2.53 21.35
C ALA A 54 1.56 2.96 22.06
N THR A 55 2.70 2.96 21.35
CA THR A 55 3.99 3.43 21.90
C THR A 55 4.02 4.94 22.18
N HIS A 56 3.09 5.71 21.59
CA HIS A 56 2.91 7.13 21.83
C HIS A 56 1.76 7.44 22.80
N GLY A 57 1.25 6.42 23.51
CA GLY A 57 0.29 6.58 24.60
C GLY A 57 -1.18 6.57 24.16
N TYR A 58 -1.48 6.30 22.89
CA TYR A 58 -2.86 6.17 22.42
C TYR A 58 -3.40 4.76 22.65
N ASN A 59 -4.66 4.66 23.06
CA ASN A 59 -5.38 3.40 23.13
C ASN A 59 -5.84 2.99 21.73
N SER A 60 -4.97 2.32 20.99
CA SER A 60 -5.17 1.88 19.61
C SER A 60 -5.51 0.39 19.53
N THR A 61 -6.43 0.03 18.64
CA THR A 61 -6.77 -1.36 18.31
C THR A 61 -6.75 -1.54 16.80
N PRO A 62 -5.93 -2.45 16.26
CA PRO A 62 -5.93 -2.73 14.84
C PRO A 62 -7.22 -3.46 14.45
N MET A 63 -7.86 -3.00 13.39
CA MET A 63 -8.95 -3.70 12.70
C MET A 63 -8.42 -4.27 11.38
N ARG A 64 -9.30 -4.87 10.57
CA ARG A 64 -8.89 -5.47 9.28
C ARG A 64 -8.26 -4.46 8.31
N SER A 65 -8.71 -3.20 8.32
CA SER A 65 -8.35 -2.21 7.31
C SER A 65 -8.12 -0.78 7.86
N TYR A 66 -8.22 -0.59 9.17
CA TYR A 66 -8.02 0.69 9.85
C TYR A 66 -7.64 0.44 11.31
N VAL A 67 -7.17 1.46 12.01
CA VAL A 67 -6.93 1.45 13.46
C VAL A 67 -8.03 2.24 14.14
N THR A 68 -8.59 1.70 15.24
CA THR A 68 -9.46 2.47 16.12
C THR A 68 -8.64 3.06 17.25
N VAL A 69 -8.75 4.37 17.50
CA VAL A 69 -8.21 5.04 18.69
C VAL A 69 -9.38 5.43 19.58
N THR A 70 -9.33 5.05 20.86
CA THR A 70 -10.32 5.48 21.86
C THR A 70 -9.70 6.56 22.73
N PHE A 71 -10.30 7.75 22.72
CA PHE A 71 -9.86 8.89 23.50
C PHE A 71 -10.30 8.78 24.97
N SER A 72 -9.76 9.65 25.82
CA SER A 72 -10.01 9.62 27.26
C SER A 72 -11.48 9.92 27.63
N ASP A 73 -12.21 10.62 26.77
CA ASP A 73 -13.65 10.90 26.90
C ASP A 73 -14.56 9.76 26.37
N GLY A 74 -13.97 8.71 25.80
CA GLY A 74 -14.67 7.59 25.20
C GLY A 74 -15.07 7.79 23.73
N GLU A 75 -14.77 8.95 23.13
CA GLU A 75 -14.91 9.14 21.69
C GLU A 75 -13.90 8.27 20.93
N LYS A 76 -14.21 8.00 19.66
CA LYS A 76 -13.39 7.15 18.80
C LYS A 76 -12.96 7.91 17.56
N ALA A 77 -11.68 7.78 17.24
CA ALA A 77 -11.13 8.12 15.94
C ALA A 77 -10.78 6.86 15.17
N TYR A 78 -10.81 6.95 13.84
CA TYR A 78 -10.47 5.85 12.95
C TYR A 78 -9.36 6.30 12.01
N LEU A 79 -8.30 5.51 11.89
CA LEU A 79 -7.13 5.86 11.10
C LEU A 79 -6.82 4.82 10.03
N THR A 80 -6.57 5.29 8.81
CA THR A 80 -6.17 4.44 7.69
C THR A 80 -4.72 4.73 7.31
N PRO A 81 -3.80 3.75 7.39
CA PRO A 81 -2.42 3.94 6.92
C PRO A 81 -2.40 4.15 5.40
N ASN A 82 -1.55 5.05 4.91
CA ASN A 82 -1.41 5.37 3.48
C ASN A 82 -2.75 5.67 2.80
N GLY A 83 -3.50 6.63 3.36
CA GLY A 83 -4.83 7.01 2.87
C GLY A 83 -4.79 7.79 1.55
N ALA A 84 -5.33 9.01 1.52
CA ALA A 84 -5.40 9.84 0.31
C ALA A 84 -4.02 10.20 -0.27
N ALA A 85 -2.96 10.14 0.55
CA ALA A 85 -1.58 10.31 0.13
C ALA A 85 -0.68 9.22 0.75
N PRO A 86 0.31 8.68 0.00
CA PRO A 86 1.34 7.83 0.58
C PRO A 86 2.06 8.57 1.71
N ARG A 87 2.49 7.85 2.76
CA ARG A 87 3.15 8.38 3.96
C ARG A 87 2.24 9.07 4.98
N LEU A 88 0.98 9.35 4.66
CA LEU A 88 0.04 9.96 5.60
C LEU A 88 -1.04 8.96 6.04
N ALA A 89 -1.44 9.04 7.32
CA ALA A 89 -2.63 8.35 7.79
C ALA A 89 -3.85 9.27 7.65
N ASP A 90 -4.93 8.78 7.04
CA ASP A 90 -6.20 9.50 7.02
C ASP A 90 -6.92 9.32 8.36
N LEU A 91 -7.50 10.41 8.88
CA LEU A 91 -8.29 10.43 10.12
C LEU A 91 -9.78 10.57 9.79
N TRP A 92 -10.61 9.71 10.35
CA TRP A 92 -12.06 9.67 10.14
C TRP A 92 -12.81 9.78 11.47
N SER A 93 -13.97 10.47 11.44
CA SER A 93 -14.87 10.62 12.58
C SER A 93 -15.88 9.47 12.74
N GLU A 94 -16.07 8.69 11.68
CA GLU A 94 -16.89 7.48 11.66
C GLU A 94 -16.03 6.33 11.13
N PRO A 95 -16.34 5.05 11.47
CA PRO A 95 -15.61 3.92 10.92
C PRO A 95 -15.64 4.04 9.40
N PRO A 96 -14.48 4.07 8.71
CA PRO A 96 -14.48 4.12 7.27
C PRO A 96 -15.23 2.90 6.78
N THR A 97 -16.32 3.13 6.06
CA THR A 97 -16.84 2.09 5.18
C THR A 97 -15.71 1.78 4.20
N PRO A 98 -15.54 0.53 3.76
CA PRO A 98 -14.55 0.19 2.74
C PRO A 98 -14.94 0.88 1.42
N THR A 99 -14.65 2.18 1.33
CA THR A 99 -14.95 3.11 0.24
C THR A 99 -13.76 4.07 0.15
N GLY A 100 -12.65 3.57 -0.40
CA GLY A 100 -11.38 4.30 -0.59
C GLY A 100 -10.19 3.42 -0.21
N PRO A 101 -9.09 3.37 -1.00
CA PRO A 101 -8.26 2.18 -1.06
C PRO A 101 -7.28 2.14 0.11
N VAL A 102 -7.72 1.50 1.20
CA VAL A 102 -6.82 0.52 1.81
C VAL A 102 -6.49 -0.43 0.66
N ARG A 103 -5.27 -0.36 0.11
CA ARG A 103 -4.76 -1.45 -0.73
C ARG A 103 -4.52 -2.62 0.21
N VAL A 104 -5.61 -3.21 0.71
CA VAL A 104 -5.65 -4.63 1.00
C VAL A 104 -5.28 -5.21 -0.35
N ILE A 105 -4.01 -5.56 -0.52
CA ILE A 105 -3.61 -6.45 -1.60
C ILE A 105 -4.59 -7.59 -1.46
N LEU A 106 -5.50 -7.71 -2.43
CA LEU A 106 -6.50 -8.76 -2.38
C LEU A 106 -5.73 -10.07 -2.16
N PRO A 107 -6.25 -11.04 -1.39
CA PRO A 107 -5.49 -12.25 -1.09
C PRO A 107 -4.93 -12.99 -2.33
N ASP A 108 -5.49 -12.70 -3.51
CA ASP A 108 -5.13 -13.18 -4.84
C ASP A 108 -4.33 -12.20 -5.72
N ALA A 109 -4.10 -10.95 -5.29
CA ALA A 109 -3.39 -9.93 -6.05
C ALA A 109 -1.87 -10.19 -6.14
N ILE A 110 -1.30 -10.93 -5.18
CA ILE A 110 0.03 -11.54 -5.29
C ILE A 110 -0.14 -13.05 -5.27
N GLN A 111 0.20 -13.70 -6.37
CA GLN A 111 0.18 -15.15 -6.49
C GLN A 111 1.57 -15.71 -6.22
N ARG A 112 1.65 -16.69 -5.31
CA ARG A 112 2.90 -17.35 -4.95
C ARG A 112 3.09 -18.64 -5.75
N ASN A 113 4.31 -18.87 -6.24
CA ASN A 113 4.70 -20.08 -6.96
C ASN A 113 3.76 -20.42 -8.14
N ALA A 114 3.31 -19.39 -8.85
CA ALA A 114 2.43 -19.57 -9.99
C ALA A 114 3.24 -20.01 -11.23
N THR A 115 2.62 -20.84 -12.05
CA THR A 115 3.18 -21.28 -13.34
C THR A 115 2.19 -20.91 -14.44
N PHE A 116 2.69 -20.32 -15.51
CA PHE A 116 1.90 -19.83 -16.64
C PHE A 116 2.19 -20.64 -17.89
N GLU A 117 1.19 -20.81 -18.74
CA GLU A 117 1.36 -21.52 -20.01
C GLU A 117 1.81 -20.58 -21.12
N LYS A 118 2.82 -21.01 -21.88
CA LYS A 118 3.35 -20.25 -23.00
C LYS A 118 2.44 -20.38 -24.23
N THR A 119 2.16 -19.26 -24.89
CA THR A 119 1.46 -19.27 -26.19
C THR A 119 2.35 -19.78 -27.34
N GLY A 120 1.73 -20.52 -28.26
CA GLY A 120 2.31 -20.91 -29.55
C GLY A 120 1.91 -20.00 -30.71
N ASN A 121 1.21 -18.88 -30.46
CA ASN A 121 0.71 -17.98 -31.49
C ASN A 121 1.84 -17.17 -32.14
N SER A 122 2.33 -17.64 -33.29
CA SER A 122 3.48 -17.04 -33.98
C SER A 122 3.25 -15.60 -34.45
N LYS A 123 2.00 -15.23 -34.76
CA LYS A 123 1.65 -13.85 -35.13
C LYS A 123 1.82 -12.93 -33.91
N PHE A 124 1.20 -13.30 -32.79
CA PHE A 124 1.30 -12.55 -31.54
C PHE A 124 2.75 -12.40 -31.06
N ILE A 125 3.51 -13.50 -31.00
CA ILE A 125 4.93 -13.47 -30.57
C ILE A 125 5.75 -12.50 -31.42
N ARG A 126 5.56 -12.54 -32.74
CA ARG A 126 6.25 -11.65 -33.68
C ARG A 126 5.85 -10.19 -33.48
N ASP A 127 4.57 -9.94 -33.20
CA ASP A 127 4.06 -8.58 -33.01
C ASP A 127 4.62 -8.00 -31.69
N VAL A 128 4.60 -8.76 -30.58
CA VAL A 128 5.25 -8.39 -29.30
C VAL A 128 6.74 -8.11 -29.49
N THR A 129 7.47 -8.98 -30.19
CA THR A 129 8.92 -8.82 -30.43
C THR A 129 9.26 -7.53 -31.18
N ARG A 130 8.36 -7.04 -32.04
CA ARG A 130 8.62 -5.89 -32.93
C ARG A 130 8.12 -4.55 -32.40
N GLN A 131 7.27 -4.56 -31.39
CA GLN A 131 6.69 -3.35 -30.80
C GLN A 131 7.70 -2.58 -29.93
N VAL A 132 8.72 -3.25 -29.43
CA VAL A 132 9.72 -2.68 -28.52
C VAL A 132 11.13 -2.91 -29.07
N ILE A 133 12.00 -1.92 -28.92
CA ILE A 133 13.44 -2.04 -29.23
C ILE A 133 14.17 -2.38 -27.93
N PHE A 134 14.93 -3.46 -27.96
CA PHE A 134 15.71 -3.95 -26.83
C PHE A 134 17.20 -3.57 -26.97
N PRO A 135 17.93 -3.42 -25.85
CA PRO A 135 17.42 -3.46 -24.47
C PRO A 135 16.62 -2.19 -24.12
N VAL A 136 15.58 -2.34 -23.30
CA VAL A 136 14.72 -1.22 -22.85
C VAL A 136 15.42 -0.34 -21.81
N THR A 137 16.28 -0.98 -21.01
CA THR A 137 17.17 -0.40 -20.00
C THR A 137 18.50 -1.17 -19.97
N PRO A 138 19.62 -0.53 -19.56
CA PRO A 138 20.88 -1.22 -19.27
C PRO A 138 20.75 -2.40 -18.31
N LEU A 139 21.71 -3.32 -18.39
CA LEU A 139 21.82 -4.49 -17.51
C LEU A 139 21.82 -4.06 -16.04
N GLY A 140 21.07 -4.78 -15.20
CA GLY A 140 20.92 -4.47 -13.77
C GLY A 140 19.74 -3.55 -13.45
N MET A 141 19.07 -2.94 -14.44
CA MET A 141 17.88 -2.11 -14.21
C MET A 141 16.59 -2.83 -14.58
N CYS A 142 16.43 -4.06 -14.09
CA CYS A 142 15.28 -4.90 -14.41
C CYS A 142 13.96 -4.33 -13.84
N TYR A 143 14.01 -3.62 -12.71
CA TYR A 143 12.85 -2.95 -12.12
C TYR A 143 12.27 -1.86 -13.04
N ASP A 144 13.09 -0.88 -13.42
CA ASP A 144 12.69 0.19 -14.34
C ASP A 144 12.36 -0.36 -15.72
N GLY A 145 13.12 -1.34 -16.19
CA GLY A 145 12.94 -1.99 -17.48
C GLY A 145 11.59 -2.69 -17.59
N SER A 146 11.24 -3.50 -16.59
CA SER A 146 9.99 -4.25 -16.55
C SER A 146 8.78 -3.33 -16.34
N LYS A 147 8.92 -2.27 -15.55
CA LYS A 147 7.88 -1.24 -15.44
C LYS A 147 7.62 -0.57 -16.79
N LYS A 148 8.68 -0.12 -17.48
CA LYS A 148 8.58 0.52 -18.80
C LYS A 148 8.02 -0.42 -19.86
N LEU A 149 8.38 -1.71 -19.81
CA LEU A 149 7.80 -2.73 -20.69
C LEU A 149 6.29 -2.89 -20.45
N ALA A 150 5.86 -2.99 -19.20
CA ALA A 150 4.45 -3.11 -18.86
C ALA A 150 3.66 -1.89 -19.36
N ASP A 151 4.10 -0.68 -19.02
CA ASP A 151 3.48 0.58 -19.49
C ASP A 151 3.36 0.61 -21.02
N THR A 152 4.39 0.10 -21.72
CA THR A 152 4.42 0.06 -23.19
C THR A 152 3.41 -0.95 -23.75
N TYR A 153 3.36 -2.18 -23.25
CA TYR A 153 2.43 -3.19 -23.77
C TYR A 153 0.99 -2.92 -23.35
N GLU A 154 0.75 -2.37 -22.17
CA GLU A 154 -0.57 -1.90 -21.74
C GLU A 154 -1.07 -0.77 -22.65
N SER A 155 -0.18 0.12 -23.12
CA SER A 155 -0.54 1.15 -24.12
C SER A 155 -1.01 0.57 -25.47
N PHE A 156 -0.63 -0.69 -25.77
CA PHE A 156 -1.12 -1.45 -26.92
C PHE A 156 -2.35 -2.32 -26.58
N ASN A 157 -2.96 -2.13 -25.41
CA ASN A 157 -4.09 -2.90 -24.87
C ASN A 157 -3.78 -4.38 -24.58
N TYR A 158 -2.52 -4.73 -24.32
CA TYR A 158 -2.23 -6.05 -23.77
C TYR A 158 -2.44 -6.08 -22.25
N ARG A 159 -2.82 -7.25 -21.74
CA ARG A 159 -2.74 -7.53 -20.31
C ARG A 159 -1.33 -7.97 -19.97
N VAL A 160 -0.81 -7.44 -18.88
CA VAL A 160 0.54 -7.70 -18.41
C VAL A 160 0.49 -8.27 -16.99
N ARG A 161 1.46 -9.12 -16.67
CA ARG A 161 1.70 -9.62 -15.32
C ARG A 161 3.18 -9.56 -15.02
N TYR A 162 3.55 -9.07 -13.86
CA TYR A 162 4.91 -9.11 -13.36
C TYR A 162 5.23 -10.48 -12.77
N MET A 163 6.49 -10.88 -12.95
CA MET A 163 7.08 -12.08 -12.40
C MET A 163 8.35 -11.69 -11.65
N TYR A 164 8.49 -12.17 -10.42
CA TYR A 164 9.57 -11.78 -9.53
C TYR A 164 10.18 -12.98 -8.83
N ASP A 165 11.49 -13.13 -8.97
CA ASP A 165 12.30 -14.10 -8.23
C ASP A 165 13.34 -13.38 -7.35
N PRO A 166 13.22 -13.41 -6.01
CA PRO A 166 14.19 -12.78 -5.11
C PRO A 166 15.51 -13.56 -4.99
N SER A 167 15.57 -14.81 -5.44
CA SER A 167 16.75 -15.67 -5.32
C SER A 167 17.73 -15.51 -6.48
N GLU A 168 17.30 -14.90 -7.58
CA GLU A 168 18.16 -14.58 -8.70
C GLU A 168 19.00 -13.32 -8.43
N TRP A 169 20.30 -13.38 -8.76
CA TRP A 169 21.26 -12.27 -8.72
C TRP A 169 21.48 -11.66 -7.32
N ASP A 170 22.38 -12.30 -6.57
CA ASP A 170 23.15 -11.98 -5.33
C ASP A 170 22.64 -10.98 -4.26
N TRP A 171 21.65 -10.12 -4.51
CA TRP A 171 21.11 -9.14 -3.55
C TRP A 171 19.88 -8.36 -4.05
N GLN A 172 19.57 -8.33 -5.35
CA GLN A 172 18.44 -7.53 -5.86
C GLN A 172 17.24 -8.35 -6.32
N GLY A 173 17.37 -9.62 -6.68
CA GLY A 173 16.27 -10.33 -7.34
C GLY A 173 16.15 -9.96 -8.82
N HIS A 174 15.33 -10.72 -9.56
CA HIS A 174 15.04 -10.46 -10.96
C HIS A 174 13.54 -10.23 -11.19
N LEU A 175 13.22 -9.16 -11.92
CA LEU A 175 11.84 -8.81 -12.29
C LEU A 175 11.71 -8.79 -13.82
N TRP A 176 10.74 -9.53 -14.34
CA TRP A 176 10.34 -9.53 -15.75
C TRP A 176 8.82 -9.49 -15.88
N ILE A 177 8.30 -9.52 -17.12
CA ILE A 177 6.85 -9.52 -17.36
C ILE A 177 6.40 -10.68 -18.25
N LEU A 178 5.13 -11.02 -18.13
CA LEU A 178 4.35 -11.82 -19.06
C LEU A 178 3.34 -10.93 -19.78
N VAL A 179 3.21 -11.10 -21.09
CA VAL A 179 2.20 -10.43 -21.91
C VAL A 179 1.18 -11.47 -22.38
N GLU A 180 -0.10 -11.23 -22.16
CA GLU A 180 -1.18 -12.17 -22.50
C GLU A 180 -1.47 -12.16 -24.00
N ASP A 181 -1.66 -13.35 -24.58
CA ASP A 181 -2.18 -13.51 -25.93
C ASP A 181 -3.68 -13.19 -25.96
N GLY A 182 -4.04 -12.02 -26.46
CA GLY A 182 -5.45 -11.60 -26.53
C GLY A 182 -6.35 -12.51 -27.38
N ASP A 183 -5.78 -13.30 -28.29
CA ASP A 183 -6.53 -14.29 -29.08
C ASP A 183 -6.72 -15.63 -28.31
N ARG A 184 -5.93 -15.85 -27.24
CA ARG A 184 -5.91 -17.09 -26.43
C ARG A 184 -5.71 -16.73 -24.95
N PRO A 185 -6.80 -16.41 -24.22
CA PRO A 185 -6.74 -16.08 -22.81
C PRO A 185 -5.99 -17.14 -22.00
N ASP A 186 -5.30 -16.70 -20.95
CA ASP A 186 -4.46 -17.52 -20.07
C ASP A 186 -3.19 -18.10 -20.71
N LEU A 187 -2.90 -17.79 -21.98
CA LEU A 187 -1.60 -18.07 -22.61
C LEU A 187 -0.75 -16.82 -22.73
N TRP A 188 0.54 -16.95 -22.44
CA TRP A 188 1.42 -15.81 -22.21
C TRP A 188 2.71 -15.90 -23.03
N ILE A 189 3.38 -14.77 -23.21
CA ILE A 189 4.77 -14.70 -23.66
C ILE A 189 5.59 -13.92 -22.64
N ALA A 190 6.72 -14.50 -22.21
CA ALA A 190 7.63 -13.82 -21.31
C ALA A 190 8.49 -12.79 -22.05
N VAL A 191 8.74 -11.66 -21.40
CA VAL A 191 9.58 -10.59 -21.93
C VAL A 191 10.49 -10.06 -20.83
N ASP A 192 11.79 -10.18 -21.07
CA ASP A 192 12.83 -9.55 -20.25
C ASP A 192 13.20 -8.17 -20.82
N SER A 193 13.46 -7.23 -19.92
CA SER A 193 13.78 -5.84 -20.28
C SER A 193 15.10 -5.67 -21.03
N TYR A 194 16.05 -6.60 -20.87
CA TYR A 194 17.35 -6.57 -21.53
C TYR A 194 17.40 -7.53 -22.72
N TYR A 195 16.97 -8.78 -22.54
CA TYR A 195 17.06 -9.85 -23.53
C TYR A 195 15.89 -9.92 -24.51
N GLY A 196 14.76 -9.29 -24.21
CA GLY A 196 13.57 -9.32 -25.06
C GLY A 196 12.68 -10.52 -24.81
N VAL A 197 12.09 -11.08 -25.86
CA VAL A 197 11.15 -12.20 -25.73
C VAL A 197 11.87 -13.47 -25.29
N MET A 198 11.40 -14.06 -24.18
CA MET A 198 11.97 -15.24 -23.56
C MET A 198 11.12 -16.48 -23.79
N THR A 199 11.78 -17.58 -24.15
CA THR A 199 11.12 -18.84 -24.51
C THR A 199 11.36 -19.96 -23.52
N ASP A 200 12.32 -19.79 -22.61
CA ASP A 200 12.75 -20.78 -21.65
C ASP A 200 11.71 -20.93 -20.53
N TYR A 201 11.52 -22.17 -20.06
CA TYR A 201 10.49 -22.52 -19.08
C TYR A 201 10.60 -21.73 -17.77
N GLU A 202 11.82 -21.39 -17.39
CA GLU A 202 12.16 -20.67 -16.16
C GLU A 202 11.45 -19.31 -16.08
N TYR A 203 11.24 -18.63 -17.21
CA TYR A 203 10.53 -17.35 -17.28
C TYR A 203 9.01 -17.45 -17.10
N TYR A 204 8.44 -18.66 -17.05
CA TYR A 204 7.01 -18.90 -16.90
C TYR A 204 6.64 -19.40 -15.50
N THR A 205 7.62 -19.44 -14.61
CA THR A 205 7.44 -19.79 -13.20
C THR A 205 8.18 -18.78 -12.34
N ALA A 206 7.56 -18.31 -11.25
CA ALA A 206 8.25 -17.43 -10.31
C ALA A 206 7.70 -17.62 -8.89
N PRO A 207 8.53 -17.37 -7.86
CA PRO A 207 8.08 -17.31 -6.48
C PRO A 207 6.93 -16.33 -6.27
N TYR A 208 6.91 -15.21 -6.98
CA TYR A 208 5.85 -14.21 -6.92
C TYR A 208 5.41 -13.75 -8.32
N SER A 209 4.10 -13.57 -8.51
CA SER A 209 3.54 -12.89 -9.68
C SER A 209 2.36 -11.99 -9.30
N PHE A 210 2.18 -10.89 -10.02
CA PHE A 210 1.20 -9.84 -9.68
C PHE A 210 0.90 -8.93 -10.87
N GLU A 211 -0.25 -8.25 -10.89
CA GLU A 211 -0.65 -7.42 -12.04
C GLU A 211 -0.19 -5.95 -11.92
N GLY A 212 -0.14 -5.38 -10.71
CA GLY A 212 0.29 -3.99 -10.49
C GLY A 212 1.72 -3.88 -9.94
N PHE A 213 2.53 -3.01 -10.52
CA PHE A 213 3.93 -2.80 -10.12
C PHE A 213 4.08 -2.43 -8.63
N GLU A 214 3.11 -1.71 -8.07
CA GLU A 214 3.03 -1.34 -6.65
C GLU A 214 3.05 -2.55 -5.69
N HIS A 215 2.70 -3.75 -6.15
CA HIS A 215 2.76 -4.95 -5.31
C HIS A 215 4.20 -5.38 -5.03
N LEU A 216 5.16 -4.92 -5.81
CA LEU A 216 6.58 -5.14 -5.56
C LEU A 216 7.02 -4.54 -4.21
N ASP A 217 6.45 -3.40 -3.80
CA ASP A 217 6.78 -2.78 -2.51
C ASP A 217 6.45 -3.69 -1.32
N ALA A 218 5.44 -4.56 -1.47
CA ALA A 218 5.06 -5.52 -0.44
C ALA A 218 5.92 -6.79 -0.44
N ILE A 219 6.67 -7.05 -1.53
CA ILE A 219 7.47 -8.27 -1.70
C ILE A 219 8.96 -7.98 -1.49
N ASN A 220 9.45 -6.84 -1.99
CA ASN A 220 10.85 -6.43 -1.88
C ASN A 220 10.97 -4.91 -1.64
N PRO A 221 10.62 -4.37 -0.47
CA PRO A 221 10.66 -2.92 -0.21
C PRO A 221 12.03 -2.26 -0.44
N GLU A 222 13.11 -3.04 -0.40
CA GLU A 222 14.49 -2.58 -0.60
C GLU A 222 14.84 -2.32 -2.07
N TRP A 223 13.98 -2.70 -3.03
CA TRP A 223 14.21 -2.49 -4.47
C TRP A 223 14.49 -1.01 -4.83
N ARG A 224 14.01 -0.07 -4.01
CA ARG A 224 14.17 1.38 -4.17
C ARG A 224 15.49 1.94 -3.61
N LEU A 225 16.27 1.13 -2.92
CA LEU A 225 17.52 1.53 -2.26
C LEU A 225 18.75 1.32 -3.17
N GLY A 226 18.56 0.75 -4.36
CA GLY A 226 19.59 0.48 -5.37
C GLY A 226 19.85 1.64 -6.32
#